data_AF-A0A3M2IY63-F1
#
_entry.id   AF-A0A3M2IY63-F1
#
_cell.length_a   1.000
_cell.length_b   1.000
_cell.length_c   1.000
_cell.angle_alpha   90.00
_cell.angle_beta   90.00
_cell.angle_gamma   90.00
#
_symmetry.space_group_name_H-M   'P 1'
#
loop_
_entity.id
_entity.type
_entity.pdbx_description
1 polymer ?
#
loop_
_entity_poly.entity_id
_entity_poly.type
_entity_poly.pdbx_seq_one_letter_code
_entity_poly.pdbx_strand_id
1 'polypeptide(L)'
;AVGTTARTAAARAVGSGPGPGGTADPAEALGLLREAAAGHTEVWLDVVGSRGSLERRRVRPLRVDGGRVRVVDTARDAEIVVAAHRVAAVTPVGDG
;
A
#
# COMPACT_ATOMS: atom_id res chain seq x y z
N ALA A 1 45.52 -23.15 5.56
CA ALA A 1 44.65 -22.38 4.65
C ALA A 1 43.45 -21.90 5.45
N VAL A 2 43.28 -20.59 5.55
CA VAL A 2 42.11 -19.94 6.15
C VAL A 2 41.00 -19.87 5.10
N GLY A 3 39.76 -20.13 5.50
CA GLY A 3 38.61 -19.95 4.62
C GLY A 3 37.34 -20.59 5.18
N THR A 4 36.41 -19.74 5.65
CA THR A 4 34.98 -19.71 5.25
C THR A 4 34.20 -18.87 6.27
N THR A 5 34.06 -17.60 5.92
CA THR A 5 32.91 -16.70 6.14
C THR A 5 31.59 -17.37 5.77
N ALA A 6 30.39 -17.04 6.26
CA ALA A 6 29.88 -16.02 7.13
C ALA A 6 28.58 -16.58 7.75
N ARG A 7 28.22 -16.07 8.93
CA ARG A 7 27.01 -16.43 9.67
C ARG A 7 25.80 -15.75 9.01
N THR A 8 24.89 -16.54 8.44
CA THR A 8 23.60 -16.04 7.92
C THR A 8 22.73 -15.58 9.09
N ALA A 9 22.58 -14.26 9.26
CA ALA A 9 21.55 -13.69 10.11
C ALA A 9 20.29 -13.51 9.28
N ALA A 10 19.35 -14.45 9.39
CA ALA A 10 18.01 -14.27 8.86
C ALA A 10 17.31 -13.16 9.65
N ALA A 11 16.85 -12.14 8.94
CA ALA A 11 16.17 -10.99 9.48
C ALA A 11 14.98 -11.41 10.35
N ARG A 12 14.83 -10.75 11.50
CA ARG A 12 13.68 -10.93 12.38
C ARG A 12 12.41 -10.55 11.62
N ALA A 13 11.51 -11.51 11.45
CA ALA A 13 10.13 -11.24 11.06
C ALA A 13 9.45 -10.47 12.20
N VAL A 14 9.21 -9.18 12.01
CA VAL A 14 8.25 -8.44 12.81
C VAL A 14 6.87 -8.74 12.23
N GLY A 15 6.15 -9.64 12.89
CA GLY A 15 4.72 -9.79 12.66
C GLY A 15 4.02 -8.56 13.21
N SER A 16 3.46 -7.75 12.31
CA SER A 16 2.45 -6.75 12.64
C SER A 16 1.25 -6.97 11.74
N GLY A 17 0.34 -7.85 12.16
CA GLY A 17 -0.99 -7.91 11.58
C GLY A 17 -1.78 -6.68 12.03
N PRO A 18 -2.31 -5.84 11.14
CA PRO A 18 -3.07 -4.66 11.56
C PRO A 18 -4.55 -5.02 11.75
N GLY A 19 -5.05 -4.80 12.96
CA GLY A 19 -6.47 -4.56 13.20
C GLY A 19 -6.62 -3.66 14.43
N PRO A 20 -7.71 -2.91 14.60
CA PRO A 20 -8.59 -2.27 13.62
C PRO A 20 -8.30 -0.76 13.49
N GLY A 21 -8.27 -0.23 12.26
CA GLY A 21 -8.60 1.17 11.96
C GLY A 21 -7.83 2.28 12.70
N GLY A 22 -6.51 2.24 12.69
CA GLY A 22 -5.71 3.43 13.02
C GLY A 22 -5.60 4.31 11.78
N THR A 23 -5.90 5.60 11.91
CA THR A 23 -5.54 6.64 10.93
C THR A 23 -4.09 6.40 10.49
N ALA A 24 -3.90 5.82 9.31
CA ALA A 24 -2.56 5.68 8.75
C ALA A 24 -1.97 7.08 8.68
N ASP A 25 -0.72 7.26 9.12
CA ASP A 25 -0.03 8.52 8.88
C ASP A 25 -0.11 8.79 7.37
N PRO A 26 -0.74 9.90 6.94
CA PRO A 26 -0.91 10.19 5.52
C PRO A 26 0.41 10.15 4.75
N ALA A 27 1.53 10.51 5.40
CA ALA A 27 2.84 10.44 4.79
C ALA A 27 3.31 8.99 4.56
N GLU A 28 3.08 8.11 5.53
CA GLU A 28 3.42 6.68 5.44
C GLU A 28 2.58 5.99 4.35
N ALA A 29 1.27 6.23 4.34
CA ALA A 29 0.37 5.69 3.32
C ALA A 29 0.78 6.14 1.90
N LEU A 30 1.17 7.40 1.73
CA LEU A 30 1.67 7.91 0.45
C LEU A 30 3.05 7.34 0.10
N GLY A 31 3.90 7.05 1.08
CA GLY A 31 5.15 6.32 0.89
C GLY A 31 4.90 4.94 0.29
N LEU A 32 4.03 4.14 0.92
CA LEU A 32 3.63 2.81 0.44
C LEU A 32 3.06 2.85 -0.98
N LEU A 33 2.21 3.84 -1.29
CA LEU A 33 1.65 3.98 -2.64
C LEU A 33 2.71 4.31 -3.70
N ARG A 34 3.71 5.13 -3.36
CA ARG A 34 4.82 5.43 -4.28
C ARG A 34 5.70 4.22 -4.51
N GLU A 35 6.00 3.47 -3.46
CA GLU A 35 6.75 2.22 -3.54
C GLU A 35 6.02 1.20 -4.41
N ALA A 36 4.73 0.97 -4.15
CA ALA A 36 3.91 0.07 -4.95
C ALA A 36 3.78 0.52 -6.42
N ALA A 37 3.70 1.84 -6.67
CA ALA A 37 3.72 2.38 -8.03
C ALA A 37 5.04 2.09 -8.75
N ALA A 38 6.18 2.25 -8.05
CA ALA A 38 7.49 1.96 -8.60
C ALA A 38 7.70 0.44 -8.87
N GLY A 39 7.16 -0.41 -8.01
CA GLY A 39 7.21 -1.87 -8.15
C GLY A 39 6.11 -2.46 -9.04
N HIS A 40 5.15 -1.65 -9.51
CA HIS A 40 3.94 -2.10 -10.20
C HIS A 40 3.16 -3.19 -9.43
N THR A 41 3.19 -3.14 -8.10
CA THR A 41 2.55 -4.13 -7.22
C THR A 41 1.13 -3.71 -6.84
N GLU A 42 0.31 -4.68 -6.46
CA GLU A 42 -1.06 -4.43 -6.04
C GLU A 42 -1.16 -4.16 -4.54
N VAL A 43 -2.10 -3.29 -4.17
CA VAL A 43 -2.42 -2.95 -2.78
C VAL A 43 -3.94 -3.03 -2.56
N TRP A 44 -4.32 -3.35 -1.33
CA TRP A 44 -5.63 -2.99 -0.79
C TRP A 44 -5.63 -1.51 -0.44
N LEU A 45 -6.62 -0.80 -0.96
CA LEU A 45 -6.84 0.62 -0.73
C LEU A 45 -8.22 0.80 -0.08
N ASP A 46 -8.22 1.32 1.14
CA ASP A 46 -9.43 1.74 1.83
C ASP A 46 -9.65 3.22 1.56
N VAL A 47 -10.77 3.54 0.92
CA VAL A 47 -11.11 4.91 0.49
C VAL A 47 -12.41 5.34 1.16
N VAL A 48 -12.43 6.55 1.71
CA VAL A 48 -13.67 7.18 2.17
C VAL A 48 -14.50 7.59 0.95
N GLY A 49 -15.64 6.94 0.75
CA GLY A 49 -16.63 7.22 -0.29
C GLY A 49 -17.28 8.60 -0.12
N SER A 50 -18.04 9.04 -1.13
CA SER A 50 -18.71 10.36 -1.11
C SER A 50 -19.75 10.51 0.01
N ARG A 51 -20.27 9.39 0.53
CA ARG A 51 -21.20 9.35 1.67
C ARG A 51 -20.51 9.15 3.01
N GLY A 52 -19.17 9.21 3.05
CA GLY A 52 -18.38 8.93 4.26
C GLY A 52 -18.20 7.44 4.57
N SER A 53 -18.77 6.53 3.77
CA SER A 53 -18.60 5.08 3.93
C SER A 53 -17.21 4.63 3.48
N LEU A 54 -16.61 3.69 4.20
CA LEU A 54 -15.34 3.08 3.79
C LEU A 54 -15.56 2.10 2.64
N GLU A 55 -14.79 2.25 1.56
CA GLU A 55 -14.79 1.36 0.39
C GLU A 55 -13.40 0.73 0.23
N ARG A 56 -13.32 -0.59 0.35
CA ARG A 56 -12.09 -1.35 0.10
C ARG A 56 -11.97 -1.76 -1.36
N ARG A 57 -10.81 -1.54 -1.97
CA ARG A 57 -10.54 -1.86 -3.39
C ARG A 57 -9.16 -2.48 -3.55
N ARG A 58 -9.03 -3.47 -4.42
CA ARG A 58 -7.73 -3.95 -4.89
C ARG A 58 -7.31 -3.10 -6.07
N VAL A 59 -6.15 -2.47 -5.97
CA VAL A 59 -5.69 -1.54 -7.00
C VAL A 59 -4.21 -1.73 -7.29
N ARG A 60 -3.78 -1.42 -8.51
CA ARG A 60 -2.37 -1.24 -8.85
C ARG A 60 -2.08 0.27 -8.96
N PRO A 61 -1.28 0.85 -8.06
CA PRO A 61 -0.88 2.24 -8.16
C PRO A 61 -0.05 2.50 -9.43
N LEU A 62 -0.30 3.63 -10.08
CA LEU A 62 0.45 4.07 -11.25
C LEU A 62 1.36 5.25 -10.90
N ARG A 63 0.83 6.24 -10.16
CA ARG A 63 1.58 7.41 -9.71
C ARG A 63 0.86 8.13 -8.57
N VAL A 64 1.62 8.86 -7.76
CA VAL A 64 1.14 9.82 -6.77
C VAL A 64 1.57 11.23 -7.17
N ASP A 65 0.60 12.12 -7.42
CA ASP A 65 0.81 13.48 -7.92
C ASP A 65 -0.01 14.50 -7.10
N GLY A 66 0.63 15.50 -6.50
CA GLY A 66 -0.06 16.69 -5.96
C GLY A 66 -1.27 16.42 -5.05
N GLY A 67 -1.22 15.35 -4.23
CA GLY A 67 -2.34 14.95 -3.37
C GLY A 67 -3.41 14.09 -4.05
N ARG A 68 -3.10 13.52 -5.22
CA ARG A 68 -3.91 12.53 -5.92
C ARG A 68 -3.11 11.28 -6.22
N VAL A 69 -3.81 10.16 -6.32
CA VAL A 69 -3.25 8.84 -6.59
C VAL A 69 -3.96 8.30 -7.81
N ARG A 70 -3.21 8.04 -8.87
CA ARG A 70 -3.72 7.41 -10.09
C ARG A 70 -3.49 5.92 -9.95
N VAL A 71 -4.55 5.12 -10.12
CA VAL A 71 -4.51 3.67 -9.89
C VAL A 71 -5.34 2.96 -10.95
N VAL A 72 -5.05 1.68 -11.19
CA VAL A 72 -5.96 0.76 -11.89
C VAL A 72 -6.74 -0.03 -10.85
N ASP A 73 -8.07 0.10 -10.84
CA ASP A 73 -8.98 -0.76 -10.07
C ASP A 73 -9.06 -2.11 -10.78
N THR A 74 -8.44 -3.14 -10.20
CA THR A 74 -8.25 -4.43 -10.88
C THR A 74 -9.52 -5.25 -10.94
N ALA A 75 -10.50 -4.97 -10.07
CA ALA A 75 -11.81 -5.61 -10.14
C ALA A 75 -12.67 -5.06 -11.29
N ARG A 76 -12.42 -3.82 -11.71
CA ARG A 76 -13.20 -3.12 -12.75
C ARG A 76 -12.46 -2.95 -14.07
N ASP A 77 -11.19 -3.33 -14.09
CA ASP A 77 -10.25 -3.06 -15.19
C ASP A 77 -10.32 -1.59 -15.65
N ALA A 78 -10.36 -0.69 -14.68
CA ALA A 78 -10.61 0.72 -14.92
C ALA A 78 -9.58 1.58 -14.19
N GLU A 79 -9.07 2.58 -14.90
CA GLU A 79 -8.21 3.57 -14.28
C GLU A 79 -9.05 4.61 -13.53
N ILE A 80 -8.67 4.89 -12.28
CA ILE A 80 -9.34 5.88 -11.44
C ILE A 80 -8.33 6.78 -10.75
N VAL A 81 -8.81 7.95 -10.33
CA VAL A 81 -8.03 8.92 -9.55
C VAL A 81 -8.67 9.08 -8.18
N VAL A 82 -7.88 8.85 -7.13
CA VAL A 82 -8.30 8.98 -5.73
C VAL A 82 -7.60 10.17 -5.11
N ALA A 83 -8.33 11.00 -4.37
CA ALA A 83 -7.71 12.07 -3.61
C ALA A 83 -7.02 11.48 -2.37
N ALA A 84 -5.78 11.90 -2.09
CA ALA A 84 -4.97 11.39 -0.99
C ALA A 84 -5.67 11.55 0.37
N HIS A 85 -6.38 12.67 0.59
CA HIS A 85 -7.14 12.89 1.82
C HIS A 85 -8.32 11.92 2.02
N ARG A 86 -8.72 11.17 0.98
CA ARG A 86 -9.76 10.13 1.07
C ARG A 86 -9.17 8.76 1.34
N VAL A 87 -7.86 8.59 1.24
CA VAL A 87 -7.19 7.33 1.55
C VAL A 87 -7.19 7.16 3.06
N ALA A 88 -7.93 6.17 3.53
CA ALA A 88 -8.01 5.84 4.95
C ALA A 88 -6.93 4.84 5.36
N ALA A 89 -6.61 3.87 4.50
CA ALA A 89 -5.55 2.90 4.71
C ALA A 89 -5.02 2.32 3.39
N VAL A 90 -3.78 1.84 3.41
CA VAL A 90 -3.12 1.14 2.32
C VAL A 90 -2.46 -0.11 2.90
N THR A 91 -2.61 -1.26 2.25
CA THR A 91 -1.97 -2.52 2.68
C THR A 91 -1.54 -3.33 1.46
N PRO A 92 -0.31 -3.88 1.40
CA PRO A 92 0.10 -4.70 0.25
C PRO A 92 -0.73 -5.98 0.13
N VAL A 93 -0.90 -6.50 -1.09
CA VAL A 93 -1.72 -7.71 -1.35
C VAL A 93 -1.01 -9.02 -0.96
N GLY A 94 0.29 -8.99 -0.62
CA GLY A 94 1.09 -10.17 -0.28
C GLY A 94 1.43 -10.35 1.20
N ASP A 95 1.11 -9.36 2.05
CA ASP A 95 1.32 -9.45 3.50
C ASP A 95 0.10 -10.15 4.15
N GLY A 96 0.13 -11.48 4.15
CA GLY A 96 -0.85 -12.36 4.80
C GLY A 96 -0.17 -13.43 5.64
#